data_AF-A0A968FQ53-F1
#
_entry.id   AF-A0A968FQ53-F1
#
_cell.length_a   1.000
_cell.length_b   1.000
_cell.length_c   1.000
_cell.angle_alpha   90.00
_cell.angle_beta   90.00
_cell.angle_gamma   90.00
#
_symmetry.space_group_name_H-M   'P 1'
#
loop_
_entity.id
_entity.type
_entity.pdbx_description
1 polymer ?
#
loop_
_entity_poly.entity_id
_entity_poly.type
_entity_poly.pdbx_seq_one_letter_code
_entity_poly.pdbx_strand_id
1 'polypeptide(L)' 'SGFTREGFNFEGPAPRPLERLKIYIGNDGLIRVDKSKKYQYELGEWGRPGAYLKT' A
#
# COMPACT_ATOMS: atom_id res chain seq x y z
N SER A 1 7.70 -15.09 5.73
CA SER A 1 6.42 -15.07 4.99
C SER A 1 6.68 -14.56 3.58
N GLY A 2 6.04 -15.16 2.57
CA GLY A 2 6.08 -14.74 1.17
C GLY A 2 4.85 -13.93 0.77
N PHE A 3 5.05 -12.93 -0.10
CA PHE A 3 3.99 -12.06 -0.61
C PHE A 3 4.10 -11.86 -2.14
N THR A 4 2.96 -11.77 -2.83
CA THR A 4 2.91 -11.41 -4.25
C THR A 4 3.35 -9.96 -4.46
N ARG A 5 3.57 -9.55 -5.72
CA ARG A 5 3.90 -8.16 -6.07
C ARG A 5 2.82 -7.18 -5.59
N GLU A 6 1.57 -7.61 -5.58
CA GLU A 6 0.42 -6.83 -5.16
C GLU A 6 0.32 -6.71 -3.64
N GLY A 7 1.03 -7.55 -2.89
CA GLY A 7 1.08 -7.56 -1.42
C GLY A 7 0.20 -8.64 -0.76
N PHE A 8 -0.31 -9.61 -1.52
CA PHE A 8 -1.05 -10.74 -0.95
C PHE A 8 -0.10 -11.77 -0.35
N ASN A 9 -0.38 -12.26 0.84
CA ASN A 9 0.35 -13.38 1.44
C ASN A 9 0.11 -14.67 0.61
N PHE A 10 1.16 -15.46 0.39
CA PHE A 10 1.05 -16.80 -0.19
C PHE A 10 1.83 -17.87 0.58
N GLU A 11 2.75 -17.48 1.47
CA GLU A 11 3.57 -18.41 2.24
C GLU A 11 3.88 -17.87 3.64
N GLY A 12 3.94 -18.77 4.62
CA GLY A 12 4.28 -18.45 6.00
C GLY A 12 3.10 -17.90 6.82
N PRO A 13 3.33 -17.59 8.10
CA PRO A 13 2.27 -17.42 9.10
C PRO A 13 1.48 -16.10 8.99
N ALA A 14 1.73 -15.26 7.98
CA ALA A 14 1.06 -13.97 7.87
C ALA A 14 -0.42 -14.18 7.50
N PRO A 15 -1.38 -13.78 8.34
CA PRO A 15 -2.79 -14.11 8.12
C PRO A 15 -3.49 -13.17 7.13
N ARG A 16 -2.81 -12.12 6.67
CA ARG A 16 -3.42 -11.03 5.90
C ARG A 16 -2.47 -10.36 4.92
N PRO A 17 -3.01 -9.63 3.90
CA PRO A 17 -2.21 -8.82 2.99
C PRO A 17 -1.45 -7.69 3.69
N LEU A 18 -0.48 -7.10 2.99
CA LEU A 18 0.27 -5.94 3.48
C LEU A 18 -0.62 -4.70 3.64
N GLU A 19 -0.18 -3.75 4.48
CA GLU A 19 -0.79 -2.41 4.52
C GLU A 19 -0.10 -1.52 3.49
N ARG A 20 -0.88 -0.73 2.74
CA ARG A 20 -0.31 0.32 1.89
C ARG A 20 -0.23 1.61 2.66
N LEU A 21 0.83 2.38 2.46
CA LEU A 21 0.94 3.74 2.99
C LEU A 21 0.50 4.75 1.93
N LYS A 22 0.11 5.95 2.35
CA LYS A 22 -0.17 7.02 1.41
C LYS A 22 1.10 7.41 0.67
N ILE A 23 1.04 7.38 -0.65
CA ILE A 23 2.08 7.88 -1.55
C ILE A 23 1.52 8.96 -2.48
N TYR A 24 2.34 9.97 -2.78
CA TYR A 24 1.99 11.07 -3.68
C TYR A 24 3.26 11.74 -4.22
N ILE A 25 3.13 12.51 -5.31
CA ILE A 25 4.20 13.38 -5.81
C ILE A 25 4.14 14.72 -5.08
N GLY A 26 5.24 15.11 -4.45
CA GLY A 26 5.40 16.41 -3.82
C GLY A 26 5.57 17.53 -4.86
N ASN A 27 5.51 18.78 -4.41
CA ASN A 27 5.68 19.95 -5.29
C ASN A 27 7.07 20.03 -5.95
N ASP A 28 8.05 19.31 -5.41
CA ASP A 28 9.40 19.14 -5.91
C ASP A 28 9.54 17.98 -6.92
N GLY A 29 8.44 17.32 -7.28
CA GLY A 29 8.44 16.16 -8.18
C GLY A 29 8.89 14.85 -7.52
N LEU A 30 9.19 14.85 -6.22
CA LEU A 30 9.66 13.66 -5.51
C LEU A 30 8.49 12.84 -4.94
N ILE A 31 8.68 11.52 -4.85
CA ILE A 31 7.72 10.64 -4.19
C ILE A 31 7.79 10.86 -2.68
N ARG A 32 6.64 11.12 -2.07
CA ARG A 32 6.48 11.25 -0.62
C ARG A 32 5.69 10.08 -0.07
N VAL A 33 6.12 9.55 1.07
CA VAL A 33 5.45 8.48 1.80
C VAL A 33 4.95 9.03 3.13
N ASP A 34 3.64 9.10 3.28
CA ASP A 34 2.98 9.54 4.51
C ASP A 34 2.63 8.31 5.36
N LYS A 35 3.45 8.08 6.41
CA LYS A 35 3.33 6.97 7.34
C LYS A 35 2.13 7.10 8.30
N SER A 36 1.51 8.28 8.38
CA SER A 36 0.34 8.50 9.25
C SER A 36 -0.93 7.90 8.67
N LYS A 37 -0.96 7.67 7.35
CA LYS A 37 -2.13 7.13 6.65
C LYS A 37 -1.83 5.77 6.04
N LYS A 38 -2.66 4.80 6.42
CA LYS A 38 -2.61 3.41 5.97
C LYS A 38 -3.87 3.06 5.17
N TYR A 39 -3.75 2.09 4.29
CA TYR A 39 -4.85 1.50 3.53
C TYR A 39 -4.79 -0.02 3.64
N GLN A 40 -5.90 -0.62 4.07
CA GLN A 40 -6.03 -2.06 4.24
C GLN A 40 -6.85 -2.68 3.10
N TYR A 41 -6.45 -3.88 2.67
CA TYR A 41 -7.13 -4.57 1.56
C TYR A 41 -8.54 -5.01 1.99
N GLU A 42 -8.64 -5.52 3.21
CA GLU A 42 -9.85 -6.07 3.83
C GLU A 42 -10.94 -5.02 4.01
N LEU A 43 -10.56 -3.74 4.08
CA LEU A 43 -11.45 -2.59 4.14
C LEU A 43 -11.79 -2.01 2.75
N GLY A 44 -11.32 -2.65 1.66
CA GLY A 44 -11.51 -2.17 0.29
C GLY A 44 -10.74 -0.88 -0.03
N GLU A 45 -9.72 -0.53 0.77
CA GLU A 45 -9.10 0.79 0.71
C GLU A 45 -7.98 0.90 -0.32
N TRP A 46 -7.51 -0.22 -0.85
CA TRP A 46 -6.47 -0.25 -1.88
C TRP A 46 -6.87 0.44 -3.18
N GLY A 47 -8.17 0.60 -3.43
CA GLY A 47 -8.69 1.38 -4.56
C GLY A 47 -8.73 2.89 -4.32
N ARG A 48 -8.49 3.37 -3.09
CA ARG A 48 -8.59 4.79 -2.74
C ARG A 48 -7.39 5.58 -3.26
N PRO A 49 -7.57 6.87 -3.61
CA PRO A 49 -6.47 7.75 -3.97
C PRO A 49 -5.38 7.79 -2.90
N GLY A 50 -4.13 7.68 -3.34
CA GLY A 50 -2.96 7.64 -2.47
C GLY A 50 -2.59 6.26 -1.95
N ALA A 51 -3.45 5.24 -2.08
CA ALA A 51 -3.06 3.85 -1.82
C ALA A 51 -2.11 3.30 -2.91
N TYR A 52 -2.05 3.96 -4.07
CA TYR A 52 -1.12 3.70 -5.15
C TYR A 52 -0.83 5.01 -5.89
N LEU A 53 0.29 5.03 -6.60
CA LEU A 53 0.61 6.12 -7.51
C LEU A 53 0.20 5.67 -8.92
N LYS A 54 -0.71 6.41 -9.56
CA LYS A 54 -1.10 6.15 -10.94
C LYS A 54 -0.15 6.92 -11.85
N THR A 55 0.69 6.20 -12.58
CA THR A 55 1.52 6.72 -13.66
C THR A 55 0.74 6.80 -14.96
#